data_AF-A0A917PZC9-F1
#
_entry.id   AF-A0A917PZC9-F1
#
_cell.length_a   1.000
_cell.length_b   1.000
_cell.length_c   1.000
_cell.angle_alpha   90.00
_cell.angle_beta   90.00
_cell.angle_gamma   90.00
#
_symmetry.space_group_name_H-M   'P 1'
#
loop_
_entity.id
_entity.type
_entity.pdbx_description
1 polymer ?
#
loop_
_entity_poly.entity_id
_entity_poly.type
_entity_poly.pdbx_seq_one_letter_code
_entity_poly.pdbx_strand_id
1 'polypeptide(L)'
;MITGLKREQTGFSMIEVLITMVLICIGVLGMMALQGRTIQYTQDAVQRNVAAGLAIELVEMMRARPEGLPGTSGFLKGANADFPAKPDKCTPLPDDTEDQLGCWAAKAAQVLPGDSELMKSEYHVCRSKTRGNCTNDGDAIEIRIAWRVRAGECEVQGGDATVCSYTLRTQL
;
A
#
# COMPACT_ATOMS: atom_id res chain seq x y z
N MET A 1 73.34 -18.94 4.45
CA MET A 1 73.27 -17.63 3.78
C MET A 1 71.80 -17.33 3.55
N ILE A 2 71.16 -16.59 4.45
CA ILE A 2 69.74 -16.21 4.33
C ILE A 2 69.72 -14.70 4.13
N THR A 3 69.59 -14.27 2.88
CA THR A 3 69.56 -12.86 2.51
C THR A 3 68.18 -12.31 2.88
N GLY A 4 68.09 -11.55 3.96
CA GLY A 4 66.87 -10.87 4.37
C GLY A 4 66.49 -9.80 3.35
N LEU A 5 65.37 -10.01 2.66
CA LEU A 5 64.75 -9.01 1.80
C LEU A 5 64.26 -7.85 2.68
N LYS A 6 64.96 -6.70 2.59
CA LYS A 6 64.58 -5.46 3.27
C LYS A 6 63.33 -4.92 2.59
N ARG A 7 62.17 -5.08 3.24
CA ARG A 7 60.89 -4.56 2.77
C ARG A 7 60.89 -3.05 2.98
N GLU A 8 61.01 -2.29 1.90
CA GLU A 8 60.96 -0.83 1.97
C GLU A 8 59.54 -0.41 2.38
N GLN A 9 59.41 0.19 3.56
CA GLN A 9 58.16 0.83 3.97
C GLN A 9 58.03 2.15 3.21
N THR A 10 57.29 2.12 2.10
CA THR A 10 56.81 3.34 1.45
C THR A 10 55.73 3.96 2.34
N GLY A 11 56.07 5.04 3.04
CA GLY A 11 55.10 5.83 3.81
C GLY A 11 54.08 6.51 2.90
N PHE A 12 52.83 6.60 3.36
CA PHE A 12 51.75 7.29 2.67
C PHE A 12 52.09 8.77 2.45
N SER A 13 51.88 9.26 1.23
CA SER A 13 51.99 10.70 0.95
C SER A 13 50.78 11.44 1.51
N MET A 14 50.96 12.65 2.05
CA MET A 14 49.84 13.49 2.52
C MET A 14 48.78 13.72 1.43
N ILE A 15 49.19 13.72 0.17
CA ILE A 15 48.28 13.86 -0.97
C ILE A 15 47.39 12.63 -1.18
N GLU A 16 47.87 11.44 -0.82
CA GLU A 16 47.15 10.17 -0.95
C GLU A 16 46.01 10.10 0.07
N VAL A 17 46.27 10.54 1.30
CA VAL A 17 45.24 10.66 2.34
C VAL A 17 44.19 11.71 1.97
N LEU A 18 44.60 12.82 1.37
CA LEU A 18 43.68 13.88 0.95
C LEU A 18 42.79 13.42 -0.21
N ILE A 19 43.34 12.72 -1.20
CA ILE A 19 42.57 12.15 -2.31
C ILE A 19 41.60 11.07 -1.80
N THR A 20 42.04 10.17 -0.92
CA THR A 20 41.16 9.14 -0.34
C THR A 20 39.99 9.75 0.44
N MET A 21 40.23 10.80 1.23
CA MET A 21 39.16 11.52 1.93
C MET A 21 38.16 12.15 0.96
N VAL A 22 38.62 12.77 -0.13
CA VAL A 22 37.73 13.32 -1.18
C VAL A 22 36.89 12.22 -1.84
N LEU A 23 37.50 11.09 -2.20
CA LEU A 23 36.79 9.96 -2.80
C LEU A 23 35.74 9.38 -1.84
N ILE A 24 36.06 9.25 -0.55
CA ILE A 24 35.12 8.79 0.49
C ILE A 24 33.95 9.77 0.62
N CYS A 25 34.22 11.08 0.67
CA CYS A 25 33.17 12.10 0.73
C CYS A 25 32.21 11.99 -0.46
N ILE A 26 32.73 11.86 -1.69
CA ILE A 26 31.91 11.68 -2.90
C ILE A 26 31.11 10.36 -2.84
N GLY A 27 31.74 9.28 -2.40
CA GLY A 27 31.09 7.97 -2.25
C GLY A 27 29.93 7.98 -1.25
N VAL A 28 30.12 8.61 -0.08
CA VAL A 28 29.08 8.72 0.96
C VAL A 28 27.92 9.60 0.48
N LEU A 29 28.20 10.74 -0.17
CA LEU A 29 27.15 11.59 -0.74
C LEU A 29 26.33 10.85 -1.82
N GLY A 30 27.00 10.08 -2.67
CA GLY A 30 26.35 9.23 -3.67
C GLY A 30 25.44 8.17 -3.03
N MET A 31 25.91 7.50 -1.97
CA MET A 31 25.11 6.53 -1.23
C MET A 31 23.88 7.17 -0.56
N MET A 32 24.05 8.33 0.07
CA MET A 32 22.93 9.05 0.71
C MET A 32 21.86 9.46 -0.29
N ALA A 33 22.25 9.91 -1.48
CA ALA A 33 21.31 10.25 -2.56
C ALA A 33 20.48 9.03 -3.01
N LEU A 34 21.10 7.85 -3.06
CA LEU A 34 20.39 6.60 -3.39
C LEU A 34 19.46 6.16 -2.25
N GLN A 35 19.94 6.15 -1.00
CA GLN A 35 19.13 5.78 0.16
C GLN A 35 17.88 6.65 0.30
N GLY A 36 17.98 7.95 0.03
CA GLY A 36 16.84 8.87 0.06
C GLY A 36 15.74 8.49 -0.93
N ARG A 37 16.10 7.99 -2.13
CA ARG A 37 15.13 7.50 -3.13
C ARG A 37 14.55 6.16 -2.71
N THR A 38 15.38 5.25 -2.19
CA THR A 38 14.93 3.92 -1.73
C THR A 38 13.85 4.02 -0.65
N ILE A 39 13.98 4.97 0.30
CA ILE A 39 13.00 5.16 1.38
C ILE A 39 11.59 5.48 0.83
N GLN A 40 11.48 6.27 -0.24
CA GLN A 40 10.19 6.58 -0.84
C GLN A 40 9.55 5.33 -1.48
N TYR A 41 10.33 4.58 -2.25
CA TYR A 41 9.85 3.34 -2.87
C TYR A 41 9.42 2.28 -1.83
N THR A 42 10.13 2.18 -0.71
CA THR A 42 9.74 1.24 0.35
C THR A 42 8.42 1.60 1.01
N GLN A 43 8.13 2.89 1.19
CA GLN A 43 6.88 3.33 1.81
C GLN A 43 5.66 3.05 0.92
N ASP A 44 5.75 3.31 -0.38
CA ASP A 44 4.68 2.97 -1.33
C ASP A 44 4.43 1.45 -1.37
N ALA A 45 5.50 0.66 -1.40
CA ALA A 45 5.37 -0.80 -1.35
C ALA A 45 4.66 -1.26 -0.08
N VAL A 46 4.96 -0.69 1.09
CA VAL A 46 4.27 -1.02 2.35
C VAL A 46 2.77 -0.69 2.27
N GLN A 47 2.41 0.51 1.79
CA GLN A 47 1.00 0.91 1.66
C GLN A 47 0.23 -0.01 0.71
N ARG A 48 0.83 -0.38 -0.44
CA ARG A 48 0.24 -1.35 -1.37
C ARG A 48 0.03 -2.72 -0.74
N ASN A 49 0.98 -3.19 0.08
CA ASN A 49 0.85 -4.46 0.79
C ASN A 49 -0.27 -4.40 1.84
N VAL A 50 -0.40 -3.29 2.57
CA VAL A 50 -1.49 -3.08 3.52
C VAL A 50 -2.84 -3.08 2.80
N ALA A 51 -2.97 -2.35 1.69
CA ALA A 51 -4.18 -2.33 0.88
C ALA A 51 -4.53 -3.71 0.31
N ALA A 52 -3.54 -4.47 -0.17
CA ALA A 52 -3.75 -5.84 -0.63
C ALA A 52 -4.23 -6.76 0.51
N GLY A 53 -3.64 -6.64 1.70
CA GLY A 53 -4.07 -7.37 2.89
C GLY A 53 -5.51 -7.07 3.28
N LEU A 54 -5.90 -5.78 3.29
CA LEU A 54 -7.28 -5.36 3.57
C LEU A 54 -8.28 -5.90 2.54
N ALA A 55 -7.92 -5.91 1.25
CA ALA A 55 -8.77 -6.46 0.20
C ALA A 55 -8.96 -7.97 0.37
N ILE A 56 -7.88 -8.70 0.66
CA ILE A 56 -7.93 -10.15 0.92
C ILE A 56 -8.79 -10.44 2.16
N GLU A 57 -8.59 -9.70 3.26
CA GLU A 57 -9.40 -9.83 4.48
C GLU A 57 -10.90 -9.68 4.18
N LEU A 58 -11.27 -8.70 3.35
CA LEU A 58 -12.66 -8.48 2.96
C LEU A 58 -13.22 -9.63 2.08
N VAL A 59 -12.41 -10.17 1.17
CA VAL A 59 -12.79 -11.37 0.39
C VAL A 59 -13.02 -12.56 1.31
N GLU A 60 -12.14 -12.79 2.28
CA GLU A 60 -12.27 -13.91 3.22
C GLU A 60 -13.52 -13.74 4.12
N MET A 61 -13.84 -12.51 4.56
CA MET A 61 -15.09 -12.24 5.28
C MET A 61 -16.33 -12.58 4.43
N MET A 62 -16.33 -12.22 3.14
CA MET A 62 -17.42 -12.59 2.23
C MET A 62 -17.51 -14.10 2.03
N ARG A 63 -16.37 -14.81 1.92
CA ARG A 63 -16.33 -16.27 1.79
C ARG A 63 -16.87 -16.99 3.02
N ALA A 64 -16.61 -16.45 4.21
CA ALA A 64 -17.09 -17.00 5.48
C ALA A 64 -18.61 -16.83 5.67
N ARG A 65 -19.26 -15.94 4.89
CA ARG A 65 -20.70 -15.61 4.98
C ARG A 65 -21.36 -15.68 3.60
N PRO A 66 -21.46 -16.87 2.98
CA PRO A 66 -22.02 -17.02 1.65
C PRO A 66 -23.52 -16.69 1.58
N GLU A 67 -24.25 -16.75 2.70
CA GLU A 67 -25.66 -16.33 2.77
C GLU A 67 -25.89 -14.86 2.40
N GLY A 68 -24.87 -14.00 2.50
CA GLY A 68 -24.96 -12.60 2.10
C GLY A 68 -24.87 -12.35 0.59
N LEU A 69 -24.51 -13.35 -0.23
CA LEU A 69 -24.11 -13.14 -1.63
C LEU A 69 -25.22 -12.91 -2.68
N PRO A 70 -26.51 -13.29 -2.49
CA PRO A 70 -27.54 -12.94 -3.47
C PRO A 70 -28.26 -11.63 -3.14
N GLY A 71 -28.07 -10.62 -4.00
CA GLY A 71 -29.00 -9.50 -4.19
C GLY A 71 -28.65 -8.19 -3.48
N THR A 72 -28.20 -8.25 -2.22
CA THR A 72 -27.89 -7.08 -1.38
C THR A 72 -26.89 -7.48 -0.30
N SER A 73 -25.66 -7.84 -0.66
CA SER A 73 -24.69 -8.24 0.37
C SER A 73 -24.36 -7.03 1.24
N GLY A 74 -24.44 -7.16 2.58
CA GLY A 74 -24.05 -6.09 3.50
C GLY A 74 -22.55 -5.75 3.44
N PHE A 75 -21.79 -6.48 2.63
CA PHE A 75 -20.43 -6.14 2.27
C PHE A 75 -20.31 -5.27 1.01
N LEU A 76 -21.40 -5.04 0.25
CA LEU A 76 -21.35 -4.16 -0.90
C LEU A 76 -21.38 -2.70 -0.47
N LYS A 77 -20.53 -1.92 -1.10
CA LYS A 77 -20.44 -0.47 -1.01
C LYS A 77 -20.31 0.08 -2.43
N GLY A 78 -21.40 0.66 -2.93
CA GLY A 78 -21.43 1.25 -4.27
C GLY A 78 -20.43 2.41 -4.42
N ALA A 79 -20.13 2.77 -5.68
CA ALA A 79 -19.33 3.96 -5.96
C ALA A 79 -20.00 5.21 -5.38
N ASN A 80 -19.22 6.07 -4.71
CA ASN A 80 -19.69 7.29 -4.03
C ASN A 80 -20.69 7.08 -2.88
N ALA A 81 -20.93 5.83 -2.45
CA ALA A 81 -21.69 5.55 -1.24
C ALA A 81 -20.82 5.76 0.02
N ASP A 82 -21.45 5.94 1.18
CA ASP A 82 -20.75 5.90 2.46
C ASP A 82 -20.56 4.46 2.91
N PHE A 83 -19.48 4.18 3.64
CA PHE A 83 -19.37 2.91 4.37
C PHE A 83 -20.39 2.90 5.52
N PRO A 84 -20.89 1.71 5.92
CA PRO A 84 -21.71 1.60 7.11
C PRO A 84 -20.95 2.13 8.33
N ALA A 85 -21.68 2.71 9.27
CA ALA A 85 -21.10 3.25 10.49
C ALA A 85 -20.37 2.15 11.26
N LYS A 86 -19.25 2.50 11.90
CA LYS A 86 -18.55 1.56 12.77
C LYS A 86 -19.44 1.24 13.97
N PRO A 87 -19.71 -0.03 14.28
CA PRO A 87 -20.44 -0.42 15.49
C PRO A 87 -19.59 -0.15 16.75
N ASP A 88 -20.23 -0.20 17.92
CA ASP A 88 -19.58 0.05 19.22
C ASP A 88 -18.44 -0.93 19.51
N LYS A 89 -18.54 -2.16 19.00
CA LYS A 89 -17.55 -3.23 19.21
C LYS A 89 -17.24 -3.94 17.89
N CYS A 90 -15.95 -4.08 17.61
CA CYS A 90 -15.42 -4.92 16.52
C CYS A 90 -14.68 -6.16 17.05
N THR A 91 -14.81 -6.42 18.34
CA THR A 91 -14.19 -7.57 19.02
C THR A 91 -15.11 -8.03 20.16
N PRO A 92 -15.76 -9.20 20.04
CA PRO A 92 -15.78 -10.09 18.86
C PRO A 92 -16.39 -9.41 17.63
N LEU A 93 -16.10 -9.94 16.44
CA LEU A 93 -16.67 -9.42 15.19
C LEU A 93 -18.19 -9.62 15.19
N PRO A 94 -19.01 -8.59 14.87
CA PRO A 94 -20.47 -8.71 14.80
C PRO A 94 -20.94 -9.76 13.80
N ASP A 95 -22.14 -10.32 13.97
CA ASP A 95 -22.70 -11.29 13.01
C ASP A 95 -23.27 -10.61 11.75
N ASP A 96 -23.79 -9.39 11.89
CA ASP A 96 -24.35 -8.61 10.78
C ASP A 96 -23.28 -8.15 9.80
N THR A 97 -23.46 -8.48 8.51
CA THR A 97 -22.45 -8.21 7.47
C THR A 97 -22.17 -6.71 7.24
N GLU A 98 -23.16 -5.84 7.43
CA GLU A 98 -22.95 -4.38 7.36
C GLU A 98 -22.08 -3.87 8.51
N ASP A 99 -22.28 -4.39 9.73
CA ASP A 99 -21.46 -4.06 10.89
C ASP A 99 -20.03 -4.58 10.73
N GLN A 100 -19.86 -5.76 10.13
CA GLN A 100 -18.53 -6.29 9.77
C GLN A 100 -17.81 -5.37 8.77
N LEU A 101 -18.53 -4.91 7.74
CA LEU A 101 -17.99 -3.94 6.79
C LEU A 101 -17.63 -2.60 7.47
N GLY A 102 -18.44 -2.15 8.43
CA GLY A 102 -18.16 -0.95 9.22
C GLY A 102 -16.91 -1.08 10.08
N CYS A 103 -16.71 -2.24 10.70
CA CYS A 103 -15.48 -2.58 11.42
C CYS A 103 -14.25 -2.60 10.51
N TRP A 104 -14.38 -3.21 9.33
CA TRP A 104 -13.32 -3.23 8.33
C TRP A 104 -12.98 -1.82 7.83
N ALA A 105 -13.99 -1.01 7.53
CA ALA A 105 -13.81 0.37 7.06
C ALA A 105 -13.10 1.22 8.12
N ALA A 106 -13.46 1.06 9.40
CA ALA A 106 -12.79 1.74 10.50
C ALA A 106 -11.33 1.31 10.67
N LYS A 107 -11.02 0.03 10.41
CA LYS A 107 -9.63 -0.46 10.40
C LYS A 107 -8.87 0.11 9.21
N ALA A 108 -9.45 0.09 8.01
CA ALA A 108 -8.86 0.66 6.80
C ALA A 108 -8.51 2.14 6.97
N ALA A 109 -9.42 2.92 7.57
CA ALA A 109 -9.21 4.34 7.88
C ALA A 109 -8.07 4.60 8.89
N GLN A 110 -7.73 3.62 9.74
CA GLN A 110 -6.63 3.75 10.72
C GLN A 110 -5.27 3.40 10.12
N VAL A 111 -5.22 2.48 9.15
CA VAL A 111 -3.96 1.94 8.62
C VAL A 111 -3.51 2.59 7.32
N LEU A 112 -4.45 3.13 6.53
CA LEU A 112 -4.13 3.83 5.28
C LEU A 112 -4.27 5.35 5.46
N PRO A 113 -3.33 6.15 4.93
CA PRO A 113 -3.43 7.60 4.94
C PRO A 113 -4.56 8.05 4.01
N GLY A 114 -5.51 8.80 4.54
CA GLY A 114 -6.66 9.29 3.80
C GLY A 114 -7.65 10.00 4.70
N ASP A 115 -8.75 10.42 4.10
CA ASP A 115 -9.87 11.08 4.76
C ASP A 115 -11.18 10.38 4.37
N SER A 116 -12.28 10.73 5.05
CA SER A 116 -13.57 10.11 4.80
C SER A 116 -14.09 10.36 3.38
N GLU A 117 -13.75 11.48 2.74
CA GLU A 117 -14.15 11.74 1.35
C GLU A 117 -13.42 10.81 0.39
N LEU A 118 -12.13 10.55 0.61
CA LEU A 118 -11.40 9.54 -0.15
C LEU A 118 -12.05 8.16 -0.02
N MET A 119 -12.45 7.78 1.19
CA MET A 119 -13.15 6.52 1.41
C MET A 119 -14.52 6.49 0.71
N LYS A 120 -15.20 7.62 0.59
CA LYS A 120 -16.48 7.71 -0.12
C LYS A 120 -16.30 7.61 -1.63
N SER A 121 -15.40 8.39 -2.21
CA SER A 121 -15.27 8.55 -3.67
C SER A 121 -14.44 7.45 -4.34
N GLU A 122 -13.32 7.04 -3.73
CA GLU A 122 -12.33 6.17 -4.38
C GLU A 122 -12.44 4.70 -3.97
N TYR A 123 -13.09 4.40 -2.86
CA TYR A 123 -13.31 3.02 -2.46
C TYR A 123 -14.63 2.52 -3.02
N HIS A 124 -14.65 1.27 -3.44
CA HIS A 124 -15.89 0.59 -3.76
C HIS A 124 -15.74 -0.91 -3.57
N VAL A 125 -16.84 -1.54 -3.19
CA VAL A 125 -16.96 -2.97 -3.03
C VAL A 125 -18.23 -3.36 -3.75
N CYS A 126 -18.12 -3.86 -4.97
CA CYS A 126 -19.31 -4.07 -5.78
C CYS A 126 -19.16 -5.20 -6.78
N ARG A 127 -20.32 -5.64 -7.26
CA ARG A 127 -20.41 -6.59 -8.35
C ARG A 127 -20.15 -5.90 -9.68
N SER A 128 -19.28 -6.51 -10.49
CA SER A 128 -18.82 -5.89 -11.73
C SER A 128 -18.56 -6.90 -12.86
N LYS A 129 -19.10 -6.58 -14.05
CA LYS A 129 -18.79 -7.29 -15.29
C LYS A 129 -17.44 -6.89 -15.87
N THR A 130 -17.03 -5.64 -15.70
CA THR A 130 -15.84 -5.04 -16.32
C THR A 130 -15.12 -4.15 -15.33
N ARG A 131 -13.79 -4.21 -15.30
CA ARG A 131 -12.97 -3.48 -14.33
C ARG A 131 -13.34 -2.00 -14.21
N GLY A 132 -13.47 -1.51 -12.98
CA GLY A 132 -13.77 -0.10 -12.69
C GLY A 132 -15.23 0.30 -12.88
N ASN A 133 -16.11 -0.62 -13.30
CA ASN A 133 -17.53 -0.33 -13.47
C ASN A 133 -18.36 -0.97 -12.35
N CYS A 134 -18.88 -0.15 -11.46
CA CYS A 134 -19.51 -0.56 -10.21
C CYS A 134 -21.04 -0.55 -10.32
N THR A 135 -21.62 -1.34 -11.26
CA THR A 135 -23.08 -1.33 -11.51
C THR A 135 -23.86 -2.36 -10.69
N ASN A 136 -23.19 -3.22 -9.94
CA ASN A 136 -23.77 -4.35 -9.22
C ASN A 136 -24.36 -5.48 -10.09
N ASP A 137 -24.06 -5.52 -11.39
CA ASP A 137 -24.65 -6.49 -12.33
C ASP A 137 -23.73 -7.66 -12.74
N GLY A 138 -22.65 -7.95 -12.02
CA GLY A 138 -21.67 -8.98 -12.40
C GLY A 138 -21.42 -10.07 -11.35
N ASP A 139 -20.86 -11.20 -11.79
CA ASP A 139 -20.53 -12.31 -10.89
C ASP A 139 -19.23 -12.08 -10.11
N ALA A 140 -18.34 -11.23 -10.65
CA ALA A 140 -17.10 -10.89 -9.98
C ALA A 140 -17.31 -9.74 -8.99
N ILE A 141 -16.76 -9.91 -7.78
CA ILE A 141 -16.61 -8.83 -6.80
C ILE A 141 -15.35 -8.05 -7.14
N GLU A 142 -15.49 -6.74 -7.25
CA GLU A 142 -14.40 -5.78 -7.34
C GLU A 142 -14.30 -5.00 -6.04
N ILE A 143 -13.10 -4.98 -5.47
CA ILE A 143 -12.74 -4.22 -4.27
C ILE A 143 -11.67 -3.22 -4.69
N ARG A 144 -11.99 -1.93 -4.56
CA ARG A 144 -11.04 -0.83 -4.75
C ARG A 144 -10.77 -0.16 -3.41
N ILE A 145 -9.48 0.04 -3.12
CA ILE A 145 -8.97 0.69 -1.92
C ILE A 145 -8.01 1.77 -2.37
N ALA A 146 -8.08 2.96 -1.78
CA ALA A 146 -7.23 4.09 -2.16
C ALA A 146 -6.57 4.77 -0.95
N TRP A 147 -5.40 5.36 -1.14
CA TRP A 147 -4.70 6.09 -0.10
C TRP A 147 -4.00 7.31 -0.69
N ARG A 148 -3.81 8.34 0.14
CA ARG A 148 -3.09 9.55 -0.24
C ARG A 148 -1.59 9.36 -0.07
N VAL A 149 -0.84 9.89 -1.03
CA VAL A 149 0.63 9.96 -1.01
C VAL A 149 1.09 11.34 -1.49
N ARG A 150 2.39 11.59 -1.49
CA ARG A 150 2.92 12.83 -2.06
C ARG A 150 2.87 12.77 -3.58
N ALA A 151 2.79 13.93 -4.22
CA ALA A 151 2.73 14.03 -5.67
C ALA A 151 3.92 13.30 -6.33
N GLY A 152 3.60 12.36 -7.23
CA GLY A 152 4.60 11.60 -7.99
C GLY A 152 5.08 10.30 -7.35
N GLU A 153 4.53 9.91 -6.19
CA GLU A 153 4.78 8.58 -5.59
C GLU A 153 3.89 7.49 -6.20
N CYS A 154 2.71 7.84 -6.74
CA CYS A 154 1.86 6.90 -7.45
C CYS A 154 2.21 6.78 -8.93
N GLU A 155 2.40 5.56 -9.41
CA GLU A 155 2.31 5.25 -10.84
C GLU A 155 0.83 5.09 -11.22
N VAL A 156 0.20 6.18 -11.66
CA VAL A 156 -1.17 6.20 -12.20
C VAL A 156 -1.16 6.69 -13.65
N GLN A 157 -1.74 5.91 -14.56
CA GLN A 157 -2.04 6.40 -15.91
C GLN A 157 -3.26 7.33 -15.86
N GLY A 158 -3.00 8.65 -15.91
CA GLY A 158 -4.04 9.67 -16.18
C GLY A 158 -4.96 10.06 -15.01
N GLY A 159 -4.45 10.09 -13.77
CA GLY A 159 -5.21 10.51 -12.58
C GLY A 159 -4.46 11.52 -11.69
N ASP A 160 -5.08 11.87 -10.55
CA ASP A 160 -4.47 12.73 -9.53
C ASP A 160 -3.22 12.04 -8.95
N ALA A 161 -2.05 12.63 -9.13
CA ALA A 161 -0.75 12.02 -8.77
C ALA A 161 -0.52 11.90 -7.25
N THR A 162 -1.52 12.26 -6.46
CA THR A 162 -1.54 12.23 -4.99
C THR A 162 -2.40 11.11 -4.41
N VAL A 163 -3.15 10.37 -5.25
CA VAL A 163 -4.02 9.27 -4.82
C VAL A 163 -3.60 7.97 -5.50
N CYS A 164 -3.19 7.02 -4.69
CA CYS A 164 -2.88 5.66 -5.14
C CYS A 164 -4.10 4.78 -4.91
N SER A 165 -4.31 3.81 -5.82
CA SER A 165 -5.39 2.84 -5.68
C SER A 165 -4.90 1.42 -5.91
N TYR A 166 -5.41 0.49 -5.14
CA TYR A 166 -5.30 -0.95 -5.35
C TYR A 166 -6.69 -1.51 -5.69
N THR A 167 -6.77 -2.35 -6.72
CA THR A 167 -8.02 -2.98 -7.14
C THR A 167 -7.84 -4.49 -7.21
N LEU A 168 -8.64 -5.22 -6.44
CA LEU A 168 -8.73 -6.67 -6.47
C LEU A 168 -10.06 -7.06 -7.11
N ARG A 169 -10.02 -7.99 -8.06
CA ARG A 169 -11.22 -8.56 -8.68
C ARG A 169 -11.18 -10.07 -8.49
N THR A 170 -12.25 -10.64 -7.95
CA THR A 170 -12.35 -12.07 -7.66
C THR A 170 -13.76 -12.59 -7.90
N GLN A 171 -13.89 -13.88 -8.15
CA GLN A 171 -15.18 -14.59 -8.18
C GLN A 171 -15.28 -15.42 -6.89
N LEU A 172 -16.44 -15.36 -6.25
CA LEU A 172 -16.75 -16.08 -5.01
C LEU A 172 -17.62 -17.29 -5.31
#